data_AF-A0A971PWG3-F1
#
_entry.id   AF-A0A971PWG3-F1
#
_cell.length_a   1.000
_cell.length_b   1.000
_cell.length_c   1.000
_cell.angle_alpha   90.00
_cell.angle_beta   90.00
_cell.angle_gamma   90.00
#
_symmetry.space_group_name_H-M   'P 1'
#
loop_
_entity.id
_entity.type
_entity.pdbx_description
1 polymer ?
#
loop_
_entity_poly.entity_id
_entity_poly.type
_entity_poly.pdbx_seq_one_letter_code
_entity_poly.pdbx_strand_id
1 'polypeptide(L)'
;MERKLEMLKIEALQVVVGIAAGLAITTVLILISLLFMSWIQNNRKKRQERFYAEWEPLLAEASLGSEQMPPLPSLRRRDYISFLLVWNRFQQNLRVESRWGLLQMATDLGMNQVAARMMKRRDETGKALAALTLGNLKDYTRWHLLQTMAERESGLCAQIAAGALAKIDPLRAAPILIPLFVERHEWPQTRVAAILGEMGSSIVSEPLVDAIRKAEEADIPRLLRYIPFIEPHAAVLLVRELLANRDNSEVIAACLIAVRYLEDHKSKDVVINLLDHPGWAVRVQAVNALGRLAGTGDVDHLSRMLSDSNWWVRYRSAQALVGLPFMDPKKLENIKEGQSDRYARDIMAQVIGEEGIGDSR
;
A
#
# COMPACT_ATOMS: atom_id res chain seq x y z
N MET A 1 -79.10 22.56 -0.34
CA MET A 1 -77.84 22.39 0.43
C MET A 1 -77.33 20.96 0.32
N GLU A 2 -78.17 19.95 0.51
CA GLU A 2 -77.82 18.53 0.40
C GLU A 2 -77.21 18.12 -0.96
N ARG A 3 -77.80 18.52 -2.09
CA ARG A 3 -77.24 18.21 -3.43
C ARG A 3 -75.82 18.74 -3.68
N LYS A 4 -75.44 19.89 -3.09
CA LYS A 4 -74.08 20.42 -3.19
C LYS A 4 -73.10 19.60 -2.33
N LEU A 5 -73.56 19.13 -1.16
CA LEU A 5 -72.78 18.27 -0.28
C LEU A 5 -72.54 16.88 -0.90
N GLU A 6 -73.53 16.35 -1.63
CA GLU A 6 -73.41 15.10 -2.39
C GLU A 6 -72.43 15.22 -3.56
N MET A 7 -72.48 16.30 -4.35
CA MET A 7 -71.50 16.52 -5.42
C MET A 7 -70.06 16.61 -4.90
N LEU A 8 -69.82 17.36 -3.80
CA LEU A 8 -68.50 17.45 -3.18
C LEU A 8 -67.98 16.10 -2.67
N LYS A 9 -68.87 15.22 -2.17
CA LYS A 9 -68.51 13.86 -1.76
C LYS A 9 -68.11 12.98 -2.95
N ILE A 10 -68.80 13.13 -4.09
CA ILE A 10 -68.50 12.37 -5.31
C ILE A 10 -67.16 12.82 -5.90
N GLU A 11 -66.89 14.13 -5.95
CA GLU A 11 -65.60 14.68 -6.42
C GLU A 11 -64.44 14.23 -5.51
N ALA A 12 -64.62 14.31 -4.18
CA ALA A 12 -63.62 13.83 -3.22
C ALA A 12 -63.37 12.32 -3.37
N LEU A 13 -64.42 11.52 -3.59
CA LEU A 13 -64.30 10.08 -3.83
C LEU A 13 -63.53 9.79 -5.13
N GLN A 14 -63.79 10.53 -6.21
CA GLN A 14 -63.06 10.38 -7.47
C GLN A 14 -61.57 10.72 -7.33
N VAL A 15 -61.23 11.77 -6.59
CA VAL A 15 -59.83 12.14 -6.30
C VAL A 15 -59.14 11.05 -5.48
N VAL A 16 -59.79 10.54 -4.43
CA VAL A 16 -59.24 9.44 -3.59
C VAL A 16 -59.03 8.17 -4.42
N VAL A 17 -60.00 7.80 -5.26
CA VAL A 17 -59.88 6.64 -6.17
C VAL A 17 -58.75 6.86 -7.19
N GLY A 18 -58.61 8.07 -7.73
CA GLY A 18 -57.51 8.41 -8.64
C GLY A 18 -56.13 8.31 -8.00
N ILE A 19 -55.98 8.80 -6.76
CA ILE A 19 -54.74 8.67 -5.99
C ILE A 19 -54.44 7.20 -5.66
N ALA A 20 -55.45 6.44 -5.23
CA ALA A 20 -55.30 5.02 -4.92
C ALA A 20 -54.92 4.19 -6.17
N ALA A 21 -55.54 4.47 -7.32
CA ALA A 21 -55.19 3.85 -8.59
C ALA A 21 -53.78 4.23 -9.04
N GLY A 22 -53.38 5.50 -8.88
CA GLY A 22 -52.03 5.97 -9.16
C GLY A 22 -50.98 5.24 -8.31
N LEU A 23 -51.20 5.14 -7.00
CA LEU A 23 -50.32 4.41 -6.07
C LEU A 23 -50.23 2.91 -6.42
N ALA A 24 -51.35 2.28 -6.76
CA ALA A 24 -51.39 0.89 -7.18
C ALA A 24 -50.56 0.67 -8.46
N ILE A 25 -50.72 1.54 -9.47
CA ILE A 25 -49.95 1.48 -10.72
C ILE A 25 -48.44 1.67 -10.43
N THR A 26 -48.05 2.67 -9.65
CA THR A 26 -46.64 2.89 -9.31
C THR A 26 -46.04 1.71 -8.55
N THR A 27 -46.80 1.09 -7.65
CA THR A 27 -46.35 -0.09 -6.89
C THR A 27 -46.14 -1.28 -7.83
N VAL A 28 -47.07 -1.52 -8.76
CA VAL A 28 -46.93 -2.57 -9.78
C VAL A 28 -45.72 -2.31 -10.69
N LEU A 29 -45.49 -1.07 -11.11
CA LEU A 29 -44.31 -0.70 -11.91
C LEU A 29 -43.00 -0.92 -11.15
N ILE A 30 -42.96 -0.56 -9.86
CA ILE A 30 -41.80 -0.84 -8.99
C ILE A 30 -41.57 -2.35 -8.88
N LEU A 31 -42.61 -3.14 -8.62
CA LEU A 31 -42.52 -4.60 -8.54
C LEU A 31 -42.00 -5.22 -9.85
N ILE A 32 -42.53 -4.79 -11.00
CA ILE A 32 -42.06 -5.23 -12.32
C ILE A 32 -40.59 -4.85 -12.51
N SER A 33 -40.19 -3.64 -12.13
CA SER A 33 -38.79 -3.19 -12.24
C SER A 33 -37.85 -4.02 -11.36
N LEU A 34 -38.27 -4.41 -10.16
CA LEU A 34 -37.49 -5.24 -9.24
C LEU A 34 -37.36 -6.68 -9.75
N LEU A 35 -38.45 -7.27 -10.24
CA LEU A 35 -38.43 -8.60 -10.86
C LEU A 35 -37.56 -8.61 -12.12
N PHE A 36 -37.66 -7.58 -12.95
CA PHE A 36 -36.83 -7.42 -14.13
C PHE A 36 -35.34 -7.24 -13.78
N MET A 37 -35.01 -6.40 -12.78
CA MET A 37 -33.64 -6.26 -12.29
C MET A 37 -33.10 -7.57 -11.71
N SER A 38 -33.89 -8.27 -10.89
CA SER A 38 -33.51 -9.57 -10.32
C SER A 38 -33.30 -10.62 -11.41
N TRP A 39 -34.16 -10.67 -12.43
CA TRP A 39 -34.00 -11.54 -13.58
C TRP A 39 -32.72 -11.22 -14.38
N ILE A 40 -32.44 -9.94 -14.64
CA ILE A 40 -31.20 -9.50 -15.29
C ILE A 40 -29.99 -9.93 -14.46
N GLN A 41 -29.99 -9.68 -13.15
CA GLN A 41 -28.89 -10.02 -12.25
C GLN A 41 -28.68 -11.53 -12.18
N ASN A 42 -29.75 -12.31 -12.04
CA ASN A 42 -29.68 -13.77 -11.97
C ASN A 42 -29.19 -14.38 -13.29
N ASN A 43 -29.65 -13.86 -14.43
CA ASN A 43 -29.16 -14.29 -15.73
C ASN A 43 -27.70 -13.87 -15.98
N ARG A 44 -27.28 -12.70 -15.50
CA ARG A 44 -25.87 -12.28 -15.52
C ARG A 44 -25.02 -13.20 -14.65
N LYS A 45 -25.48 -13.55 -13.45
CA LYS A 45 -24.80 -14.45 -12.52
C LYS A 45 -24.67 -15.86 -13.09
N LYS A 46 -25.78 -16.49 -13.52
CA LYS A 46 -25.76 -17.81 -14.17
C LYS A 46 -24.85 -17.84 -15.41
N ARG A 47 -24.84 -16.75 -16.18
CA ARG A 47 -23.93 -16.64 -17.33
C ARG A 47 -22.47 -16.53 -16.88
N GLN A 48 -22.18 -15.73 -15.87
CA GLN A 48 -20.84 -15.63 -15.29
C GLN A 48 -20.40 -16.99 -14.75
N GLU A 49 -21.22 -17.69 -13.98
CA GLU A 49 -20.94 -19.04 -13.46
C GLU A 49 -20.60 -20.02 -14.59
N ARG A 50 -21.38 -20.02 -15.67
CA ARG A 50 -21.07 -20.84 -16.87
C ARG A 50 -19.74 -20.45 -17.51
N PHE A 51 -19.46 -19.15 -17.60
CA PHE A 51 -18.18 -18.65 -18.10
C PHE A 51 -17.02 -19.11 -17.22
N TYR A 52 -17.14 -18.98 -15.89
CA TYR A 52 -16.11 -19.45 -14.94
C TYR A 52 -15.91 -20.95 -15.03
N ALA A 53 -16.99 -21.74 -15.09
CA ALA A 53 -16.91 -23.19 -15.20
C ALA A 53 -16.19 -23.66 -16.48
N GLU A 54 -16.29 -22.88 -17.57
CA GLU A 54 -15.61 -23.16 -18.84
C GLU A 54 -14.14 -22.70 -18.83
N TRP A 55 -13.86 -21.49 -18.33
CA TRP A 55 -12.55 -20.85 -18.48
C TRP A 55 -11.58 -21.07 -17.32
N GLU A 56 -12.07 -21.32 -16.11
CA GLU A 56 -11.21 -21.51 -14.93
C GLU A 56 -10.31 -22.75 -15.02
N PRO A 57 -10.79 -23.92 -15.51
CA PRO A 57 -9.92 -25.08 -15.74
C PRO A 57 -8.82 -24.80 -16.76
N LEU A 58 -9.15 -24.09 -17.85
CA LEU A 58 -8.20 -23.74 -18.91
C LEU A 58 -7.12 -22.77 -18.41
N LEU A 59 -7.52 -21.78 -17.61
CA LEU A 59 -6.59 -20.84 -16.98
C LEU A 59 -5.70 -21.53 -15.94
N ALA A 60 -6.25 -22.48 -15.18
CA ALA A 60 -5.49 -23.29 -14.24
C ALA A 60 -4.46 -24.16 -14.98
N GLU A 61 -4.86 -24.83 -16.06
CA GLU A 61 -3.96 -25.63 -16.89
C GLU A 61 -2.84 -24.79 -17.51
N ALA A 62 -3.19 -23.63 -18.10
CA ALA A 62 -2.21 -22.69 -18.64
C ALA A 62 -1.25 -22.15 -17.58
N SER A 63 -1.69 -22.06 -16.32
CA SER A 63 -0.85 -21.65 -15.20
C SER A 63 0.14 -22.72 -14.75
N LEU A 64 -0.09 -23.99 -15.09
CA LEU A 64 0.84 -25.07 -14.82
C LEU A 64 1.96 -25.16 -15.87
N GLY A 65 1.87 -24.37 -16.96
CA GLY A 65 2.87 -24.35 -18.03
C GLY A 65 2.88 -25.63 -18.87
N SER A 66 1.72 -26.26 -19.07
CA SER A 66 1.61 -27.43 -19.94
C SER A 66 2.09 -27.11 -21.37
N GLU A 67 2.91 -28.00 -21.95
CA GLU A 67 3.45 -27.83 -23.31
C GLU A 67 2.38 -27.87 -24.41
N GLN A 68 1.23 -28.49 -24.11
CA GLN A 68 0.10 -28.62 -25.02
C GLN A 68 -1.16 -28.11 -24.35
N MET A 69 -1.65 -26.97 -24.84
CA MET A 69 -2.92 -26.41 -24.41
C MET A 69 -4.09 -27.03 -25.18
N PRO A 70 -5.21 -27.36 -24.51
CA PRO A 70 -6.43 -27.72 -25.21
C PRO A 70 -6.93 -26.56 -26.10
N PRO A 71 -7.69 -26.84 -27.17
CA PRO A 71 -8.22 -25.81 -28.05
C PRO A 71 -9.10 -24.83 -27.27
N LEU A 72 -8.76 -23.54 -27.37
CA LEU A 72 -9.47 -22.50 -26.63
C LEU A 72 -10.86 -22.27 -27.23
N PRO A 73 -11.90 -22.12 -26.37
CA PRO A 73 -13.23 -21.78 -26.85
C PRO A 73 -13.27 -20.36 -27.42
N SER A 74 -14.22 -20.11 -28.33
CA SER A 74 -14.35 -18.80 -28.96
C SER A 74 -14.76 -17.73 -27.94
N LEU A 75 -13.90 -16.73 -27.71
CA LEU A 75 -14.19 -15.65 -26.78
C LEU A 75 -15.01 -14.53 -27.43
N ARG A 76 -16.25 -14.35 -26.97
CA ARG A 76 -17.16 -13.32 -27.49
C ARG A 76 -16.82 -11.95 -26.91
N ARG A 77 -17.03 -10.87 -27.70
CA ARG A 77 -16.73 -9.48 -27.29
C ARG A 77 -17.33 -9.06 -25.95
N ARG A 78 -18.52 -9.56 -25.62
CA ARG A 78 -19.23 -9.26 -24.37
C ARG A 78 -18.58 -9.88 -23.13
N ASP A 79 -17.76 -10.92 -23.32
CA ASP A 79 -17.14 -11.71 -22.25
C ASP A 79 -15.65 -11.32 -22.03
N TYR A 80 -15.11 -10.38 -22.82
CA TYR A 80 -13.73 -9.89 -22.69
C TYR A 80 -13.40 -9.36 -21.30
N ILE A 81 -14.28 -8.57 -20.69
CA ILE A 81 -14.03 -8.02 -19.33
C ILE A 81 -13.97 -9.17 -18.32
N SER A 82 -14.90 -10.13 -18.41
CA SER A 82 -14.91 -11.30 -17.54
C SER A 82 -13.61 -12.09 -17.69
N PHE A 83 -13.20 -12.40 -18.92
CA PHE A 83 -11.92 -13.07 -19.18
C PHE A 83 -10.74 -12.34 -18.54
N LEU A 84 -10.59 -11.04 -18.81
CA LEU A 84 -9.47 -10.25 -18.30
C LEU A 84 -9.44 -10.19 -16.77
N LEU A 85 -10.60 -10.13 -16.11
CA LEU A 85 -10.65 -10.16 -14.64
C LEU A 85 -10.15 -11.49 -14.08
N VAL A 86 -10.60 -12.62 -14.64
CA VAL A 86 -10.15 -13.94 -14.19
C VAL A 86 -8.67 -14.13 -14.50
N TRP A 87 -8.25 -13.81 -15.73
CA TRP A 87 -6.88 -13.97 -16.19
C TRP A 87 -5.90 -13.16 -15.34
N ASN A 88 -6.19 -11.88 -15.04
CA ASN A 88 -5.34 -11.06 -14.17
C ASN A 88 -5.30 -11.58 -12.73
N ARG A 89 -6.40 -12.14 -12.22
CA ARG A 89 -6.43 -12.79 -10.90
C ARG A 89 -5.48 -13.99 -10.84
N PHE A 90 -5.46 -14.81 -11.88
CA PHE A 90 -4.51 -15.92 -11.99
C PHE A 90 -3.06 -15.41 -12.03
N GLN A 91 -2.76 -14.37 -12.82
CA GLN A 91 -1.42 -13.78 -12.90
C GLN A 91 -0.86 -13.30 -11.55
N GLN A 92 -1.71 -12.78 -10.66
CA GLN A 92 -1.30 -12.28 -9.34
C GLN A 92 -0.86 -13.38 -8.37
N ASN A 93 -1.33 -14.61 -8.57
CA ASN A 93 -1.14 -15.73 -7.62
C ASN A 93 -0.03 -16.71 -8.04
N LEU A 94 0.72 -16.43 -9.11
CA LEU A 94 1.64 -17.39 -9.72
C LEU A 94 3.12 -17.10 -9.46
N ARG A 95 3.87 -18.21 -9.30
CA ARG A 95 5.34 -18.27 -9.38
C ARG A 95 5.80 -17.91 -10.80
N VAL A 96 7.05 -17.50 -10.95
CA VAL A 96 7.56 -16.86 -12.18
C VAL A 96 7.57 -17.82 -13.38
N GLU A 97 7.89 -19.10 -13.15
CA GLU A 97 8.00 -20.14 -14.19
C GLU A 97 6.63 -20.49 -14.82
N SER A 98 5.56 -20.29 -14.05
CA SER A 98 4.17 -20.60 -14.41
C SER A 98 3.47 -19.54 -15.27
N ARG A 99 4.13 -18.41 -15.57
CA ARG A 99 3.48 -17.24 -16.21
C ARG A 99 3.39 -17.33 -17.73
N TRP A 100 4.20 -18.16 -18.38
CA TRP A 100 4.31 -18.19 -19.84
C TRP A 100 3.03 -18.70 -20.52
N GLY A 101 2.41 -19.79 -20.03
CA GLY A 101 1.22 -20.35 -20.66
C GLY A 101 0.02 -19.39 -20.66
N LEU A 102 -0.16 -18.65 -19.56
CA LEU A 102 -1.17 -17.59 -19.47
C LEU A 102 -0.87 -16.41 -20.39
N LEU A 103 0.41 -16.02 -20.51
CA LEU A 103 0.83 -14.95 -21.43
C LEU A 103 0.52 -15.34 -22.88
N GLN A 104 0.86 -16.57 -23.27
CA GLN A 104 0.59 -17.10 -24.60
C GLN A 104 -0.92 -17.14 -24.88
N MET A 105 -1.72 -17.69 -23.96
CA MET A 105 -3.18 -17.75 -24.10
C MET A 105 -3.80 -16.37 -24.36
N ALA A 106 -3.43 -15.36 -23.57
CA ALA A 106 -3.99 -14.02 -23.74
C ALA A 106 -3.51 -13.36 -25.04
N THR A 107 -2.30 -13.67 -25.50
CA THR A 107 -1.75 -13.21 -26.77
C THR A 107 -2.52 -13.82 -27.95
N ASP A 108 -2.75 -15.13 -27.93
CA ASP A 108 -3.48 -15.86 -28.99
C ASP A 108 -4.94 -15.39 -29.11
N LEU A 109 -5.55 -15.03 -27.97
CA LEU A 109 -6.90 -14.44 -27.93
C LEU A 109 -6.93 -12.96 -28.33
N GLY A 110 -5.77 -12.32 -28.60
CA GLY A 110 -5.66 -10.92 -28.99
C GLY A 110 -6.03 -9.93 -27.88
N MET A 111 -5.81 -10.30 -26.63
CA MET A 111 -6.22 -9.50 -25.47
C MET A 111 -5.43 -8.20 -25.31
N ASN A 112 -4.21 -8.14 -25.84
CA ASN A 112 -3.44 -6.90 -25.95
C ASN A 112 -4.22 -5.80 -26.70
N GLN A 113 -4.79 -6.12 -27.86
CA GLN A 113 -5.55 -5.16 -28.66
C GLN A 113 -6.88 -4.78 -28.01
N VAL A 114 -7.48 -5.71 -27.27
CA VAL A 114 -8.72 -5.46 -26.51
C VAL A 114 -8.43 -4.48 -25.37
N ALA A 115 -7.40 -4.74 -24.56
CA ALA A 115 -6.97 -3.85 -23.48
C ALA A 115 -6.60 -2.46 -24.02
N ALA A 116 -5.81 -2.38 -25.10
CA ALA A 116 -5.45 -1.11 -25.72
C ALA A 116 -6.67 -0.28 -26.18
N ARG A 117 -7.74 -0.94 -26.68
CA ARG A 117 -8.99 -0.25 -27.03
C ARG A 117 -9.78 0.19 -25.81
N MET A 118 -9.74 -0.58 -24.72
CA MET A 118 -10.41 -0.24 -23.46
C MET A 118 -9.80 0.99 -22.79
N MET A 119 -8.48 1.19 -22.87
CA MET A 119 -7.81 2.38 -22.32
C MET A 119 -8.31 3.72 -22.91
N LYS A 120 -8.88 3.73 -24.11
CA LYS A 120 -9.41 4.94 -24.76
C LYS A 120 -10.83 5.32 -24.31
N ARG A 121 -11.49 4.48 -23.51
CA ARG A 121 -12.88 4.71 -23.07
C ARG A 121 -12.91 5.62 -21.85
N ARG A 122 -14.07 6.25 -21.58
CA ARG A 122 -14.30 7.08 -20.37
C ARG A 122 -14.52 6.28 -19.08
N ASP A 123 -14.50 4.95 -19.16
CA ASP A 123 -14.75 4.08 -18.01
C ASP A 123 -13.45 3.83 -17.23
N GLU A 124 -13.34 4.43 -16.05
CA GLU A 124 -12.16 4.33 -15.17
C GLU A 124 -11.86 2.89 -14.76
N THR A 125 -12.88 2.08 -14.47
CA THR A 125 -12.67 0.67 -14.07
C THR A 125 -12.10 -0.14 -15.24
N GLY A 126 -12.64 0.09 -16.44
CA GLY A 126 -12.15 -0.51 -17.67
C GLY A 126 -10.74 -0.08 -18.04
N LYS A 127 -10.37 1.20 -17.83
CA LYS A 127 -9.00 1.69 -18.03
C LYS A 127 -8.01 1.05 -17.07
N ALA A 128 -8.34 1.02 -15.78
CA ALA A 128 -7.53 0.36 -14.77
C ALA A 128 -7.28 -1.12 -15.12
N LEU A 129 -8.34 -1.87 -15.47
CA LEU A 129 -8.21 -3.27 -15.90
C LEU A 129 -7.35 -3.41 -17.16
N ALA A 130 -7.51 -2.49 -18.11
CA ALA A 130 -6.72 -2.50 -19.33
C ALA A 130 -5.23 -2.23 -19.08
N ALA A 131 -4.90 -1.24 -18.25
CA ALA A 131 -3.53 -0.93 -17.86
C ALA A 131 -2.89 -2.11 -17.12
N LEU A 132 -3.60 -2.70 -16.16
CA LEU A 132 -3.15 -3.91 -15.45
C LEU A 132 -2.88 -5.07 -16.41
N THR A 133 -3.80 -5.32 -17.35
CA THR A 133 -3.65 -6.35 -18.38
C THR A 133 -2.39 -6.12 -19.20
N LEU A 134 -2.19 -4.91 -19.73
CA LEU A 134 -1.03 -4.58 -20.56
C LEU A 134 0.29 -4.73 -19.80
N GLY A 135 0.30 -4.37 -18.51
CA GLY A 135 1.42 -4.60 -17.61
C GLY A 135 1.76 -6.08 -17.47
N ASN A 136 0.77 -6.92 -17.16
CA ASN A 136 0.96 -8.37 -17.02
C ASN A 136 1.29 -9.07 -18.35
N LEU A 137 0.84 -8.52 -19.48
CA LEU A 137 1.22 -8.97 -20.81
C LEU A 137 2.65 -8.54 -21.21
N LYS A 138 3.28 -7.66 -20.42
CA LYS A 138 4.54 -6.99 -20.77
C LYS A 138 4.48 -6.31 -22.14
N ASP A 139 3.32 -5.77 -22.50
CA ASP A 139 3.09 -5.17 -23.81
C ASP A 139 3.69 -3.76 -23.90
N TYR A 140 4.82 -3.65 -24.60
CA TYR A 140 5.53 -2.39 -24.80
C TYR A 140 4.83 -1.42 -25.76
N THR A 141 3.91 -1.90 -26.61
CA THR A 141 3.35 -1.09 -27.73
C THR A 141 2.58 0.15 -27.27
N ARG A 142 2.14 0.18 -26.01
CA ARG A 142 1.34 1.27 -25.42
C ARG A 142 2.05 1.99 -24.28
N TRP A 143 3.38 1.93 -24.24
CA TRP A 143 4.21 2.60 -23.22
C TRP A 143 3.79 4.06 -22.98
N HIS A 144 3.78 4.89 -24.03
CA HIS A 144 3.43 6.31 -23.90
C HIS A 144 2.03 6.57 -23.36
N LEU A 145 1.07 5.68 -23.66
CA LEU A 145 -0.29 5.82 -23.15
C LEU A 145 -0.35 5.49 -21.65
N LEU A 146 0.36 4.46 -21.21
CA LEU A 146 0.49 4.12 -19.78
C LEU A 146 1.23 5.22 -19.02
N GLN A 147 2.30 5.77 -19.59
CA GLN A 147 3.02 6.90 -19.01
C GLN A 147 2.11 8.12 -18.86
N THR A 148 1.41 8.51 -19.93
CA THR A 148 0.47 9.65 -19.88
C THR A 148 -0.62 9.42 -18.82
N MET A 149 -1.11 8.19 -18.69
CA MET A 149 -2.11 7.82 -17.69
C MET A 149 -1.56 7.92 -16.27
N ALA A 150 -0.32 7.45 -16.03
CA ALA A 150 0.35 7.59 -14.73
C ALA A 150 0.59 9.06 -14.35
N GLU A 151 0.98 9.90 -15.31
CA GLU A 151 1.32 11.30 -15.10
C GLU A 151 0.08 12.21 -14.94
N ARG A 152 -0.99 11.97 -15.71
CA ARG A 152 -2.12 12.92 -15.83
C ARG A 152 -3.38 12.51 -15.12
N GLU A 153 -3.64 11.21 -14.94
CA GLU A 153 -4.84 10.77 -14.25
C GLU A 153 -4.64 10.83 -12.72
N SER A 154 -5.73 10.64 -11.99
CA SER A 154 -5.76 10.68 -10.52
C SER A 154 -6.22 9.34 -9.94
N GLY A 155 -5.80 9.05 -8.71
CA GLY A 155 -6.29 7.88 -7.97
C GLY A 155 -5.79 6.54 -8.53
N LEU A 156 -6.69 5.56 -8.59
CA LEU A 156 -6.34 4.16 -8.84
C LEU A 156 -5.77 3.93 -10.26
N CYS A 157 -6.30 4.63 -11.26
CA CYS A 157 -5.86 4.49 -12.65
C CYS A 157 -4.38 4.86 -12.82
N ALA A 158 -3.96 6.01 -12.31
CA ALA A 158 -2.58 6.45 -12.39
C ALA A 158 -1.61 5.47 -11.70
N GLN A 159 -2.00 4.97 -10.52
CA GLN A 159 -1.21 3.98 -9.77
C GLN A 159 -1.07 2.65 -10.52
N ILE A 160 -2.14 2.16 -11.14
CA ILE A 160 -2.10 0.92 -11.92
C ILE A 160 -1.26 1.11 -13.19
N ALA A 161 -1.36 2.26 -13.84
CA ALA A 161 -0.55 2.57 -15.01
C ALA A 161 0.95 2.61 -14.67
N ALA A 162 1.31 3.22 -13.53
CA ALA A 162 2.69 3.18 -13.03
C ALA A 162 3.17 1.75 -12.73
N GLY A 163 2.35 0.94 -12.06
CA GLY A 163 2.67 -0.48 -11.85
C GLY A 163 2.81 -1.27 -13.15
N ALA A 164 1.99 -0.96 -14.17
CA ALA A 164 2.10 -1.58 -15.48
C ALA A 164 3.41 -1.22 -16.19
N LEU A 165 3.85 0.05 -16.13
CA LEU A 165 5.15 0.47 -16.65
C LEU A 165 6.30 -0.30 -15.99
N ALA A 166 6.28 -0.39 -14.66
CA ALA A 166 7.26 -1.14 -13.89
C ALA A 166 7.34 -2.63 -14.28
N LYS A 167 6.19 -3.27 -14.54
CA LYS A 167 6.10 -4.67 -15.01
C LYS A 167 6.65 -4.87 -16.42
N ILE A 168 6.39 -3.92 -17.31
CA ILE A 168 6.79 -4.01 -18.72
C ILE A 168 8.30 -3.90 -18.86
N ASP A 169 8.87 -2.82 -18.32
CA ASP A 169 10.30 -2.55 -18.38
C ASP A 169 10.70 -1.70 -17.16
N PRO A 170 11.18 -2.33 -16.07
CA PRO A 170 11.52 -1.61 -14.85
C PRO A 170 12.70 -0.64 -15.06
N LEU A 171 13.67 -0.98 -15.92
CA LEU A 171 14.83 -0.13 -16.18
C LEU A 171 14.41 1.18 -16.86
N ARG A 172 13.50 1.11 -17.84
CA ARG A 172 12.94 2.31 -18.50
C ARG A 172 11.92 3.04 -17.63
N ALA A 173 11.23 2.34 -16.74
CA ALA A 173 10.23 2.94 -15.87
C ALA A 173 10.86 3.77 -14.74
N ALA A 174 12.00 3.34 -14.19
CA ALA A 174 12.65 3.99 -13.04
C ALA A 174 12.85 5.51 -13.20
N PRO A 175 13.48 6.02 -14.27
CA PRO A 175 13.70 7.46 -14.43
C PRO A 175 12.42 8.28 -14.59
N ILE A 176 11.28 7.65 -14.90
CA ILE A 176 9.98 8.31 -15.06
C ILE A 176 9.20 8.25 -13.75
N LEU A 177 9.11 7.05 -13.16
CA LEU A 177 8.25 6.79 -12.01
C LEU A 177 8.81 7.36 -10.71
N ILE A 178 10.13 7.36 -10.53
CA ILE A 178 10.73 7.80 -9.27
C ILE A 178 10.53 9.31 -9.04
N PRO A 179 10.79 10.20 -10.01
CA PRO A 179 10.40 11.61 -9.88
C PRO A 179 8.90 11.79 -9.65
N LEU A 180 8.07 11.02 -10.37
CA LEU A 180 6.62 11.07 -10.19
C LEU A 180 6.19 10.69 -8.76
N PHE A 181 6.86 9.73 -8.10
CA PHE A 181 6.57 9.37 -6.71
C PHE A 181 6.97 10.45 -5.71
N VAL A 182 7.94 11.30 -6.05
CA VAL A 182 8.26 12.49 -5.25
C VAL A 182 7.10 13.48 -5.34
N GLU A 183 6.63 13.79 -6.54
CA GLU A 183 5.56 14.78 -6.76
C GLU A 183 4.16 14.32 -6.26
N ARG A 184 3.88 13.02 -6.32
CA ARG A 184 2.56 12.44 -6.00
C ARG A 184 2.44 12.04 -4.52
N HIS A 185 2.46 13.03 -3.62
CA HIS A 185 2.36 12.79 -2.16
C HIS A 185 1.06 12.11 -1.74
N GLU A 186 -0.01 12.19 -2.54
CA GLU A 186 -1.30 11.58 -2.26
C GLU A 186 -1.32 10.05 -2.44
N TRP A 187 -0.27 9.48 -3.03
CA TRP A 187 -0.22 8.05 -3.30
C TRP A 187 0.06 7.26 -2.02
N PRO A 188 -0.70 6.18 -1.76
CA PRO A 188 -0.44 5.32 -0.60
C PRO A 188 0.97 4.75 -0.65
N GLN A 189 1.71 4.89 0.44
CA GLN A 189 3.08 4.38 0.57
C GLN A 189 3.18 2.89 0.22
N THR A 190 2.18 2.09 0.60
CA THR A 190 2.13 0.65 0.30
C THR A 190 2.08 0.36 -1.20
N ARG A 191 1.42 1.22 -1.99
CA ARG A 191 1.36 1.09 -3.45
C ARG A 191 2.72 1.41 -4.07
N VAL A 192 3.33 2.52 -3.67
CA VAL A 192 4.65 2.92 -4.18
C VAL A 192 5.70 1.86 -3.85
N ALA A 193 5.70 1.37 -2.60
CA ALA A 193 6.56 0.28 -2.16
C ALA A 193 6.36 -1.00 -2.99
N ALA A 194 5.12 -1.39 -3.31
CA ALA A 194 4.86 -2.54 -4.17
C ALA A 194 5.45 -2.36 -5.58
N ILE A 195 5.34 -1.17 -6.17
CA ILE A 195 5.89 -0.88 -7.50
C ILE A 195 7.42 -0.90 -7.46
N LEU A 196 8.05 -0.24 -6.48
CA LEU A 196 9.52 -0.25 -6.31
C LEU A 196 10.05 -1.68 -6.10
N GLY A 197 9.35 -2.50 -5.31
CA GLY A 197 9.71 -3.90 -5.09
C GLY A 197 9.60 -4.75 -6.35
N GLU A 198 8.58 -4.50 -7.19
CA GLU A 198 8.43 -5.17 -8.47
C GLU A 198 9.54 -4.82 -9.46
N MET A 199 10.08 -3.60 -9.38
CA MET A 199 11.21 -3.15 -10.20
C MET A 199 12.54 -3.71 -9.73
N GLY A 200 12.67 -3.97 -8.43
CA GLY A 200 13.86 -4.54 -7.80
C GLY A 200 14.92 -3.50 -7.41
N SER A 201 15.58 -3.74 -6.27
CA SER A 201 16.50 -2.78 -5.64
C SER A 201 17.67 -2.37 -6.52
N SER A 202 18.23 -3.28 -7.33
CA SER A 202 19.35 -2.96 -8.22
C SER A 202 19.01 -1.94 -9.31
N ILE A 203 17.73 -1.82 -9.67
CA ILE A 203 17.25 -0.85 -10.67
C ILE A 203 16.89 0.48 -10.00
N VAL A 204 16.24 0.43 -8.84
CA VAL A 204 15.67 1.64 -8.20
C VAL A 204 16.64 2.35 -7.26
N SER A 205 17.71 1.69 -6.81
CA SER A 205 18.63 2.22 -5.79
C SER A 205 19.23 3.58 -6.19
N GLU A 206 19.95 3.66 -7.30
CA GLU A 206 20.59 4.92 -7.74
C GLU A 206 19.57 6.03 -8.01
N PRO A 207 18.48 5.81 -8.78
CA PRO A 207 17.48 6.86 -8.98
C PRO A 207 16.78 7.32 -7.69
N LEU A 208 16.55 6.43 -6.72
CA LEU A 208 15.98 6.82 -5.42
C LEU A 208 16.96 7.66 -4.61
N VAL A 209 18.24 7.30 -4.59
CA VAL A 209 19.29 8.08 -3.93
C VAL A 209 19.35 9.49 -4.52
N ASP A 210 19.38 9.59 -5.84
CA ASP A 210 19.39 10.86 -6.56
C ASP A 210 18.13 11.70 -6.29
N ALA A 211 16.96 11.06 -6.25
CA ALA A 211 15.71 11.73 -5.95
C ALA A 211 15.69 12.27 -4.51
N ILE A 212 16.17 11.50 -3.53
CA ILE A 212 16.25 11.94 -2.13
C ILE A 212 17.23 13.11 -1.96
N ARG A 213 18.38 13.09 -2.65
CA ARG A 213 19.35 14.19 -2.60
C ARG A 213 18.80 15.51 -3.14
N LYS A 214 17.95 15.43 -4.17
CA LYS A 214 17.35 16.60 -4.85
C LYS A 214 16.02 17.04 -4.24
N ALA A 215 15.44 16.25 -3.34
CA ALA A 215 14.15 16.53 -2.73
C ALA A 215 14.22 17.71 -1.76
N GLU A 216 13.10 18.41 -1.61
CA GLU A 216 12.92 19.42 -0.56
C GLU A 216 12.93 18.76 0.82
N GLU A 217 13.34 19.50 1.86
CA GLU A 217 13.45 18.94 3.22
C GLU A 217 12.15 18.31 3.73
N ALA A 218 11.00 18.87 3.34
CA ALA A 218 9.68 18.36 3.72
C ALA A 218 9.39 16.96 3.16
N ASP A 219 10.03 16.57 2.06
CA ASP A 219 9.80 15.28 1.40
C ASP A 219 10.73 14.17 1.87
N ILE A 220 11.92 14.52 2.33
CA ILE A 220 12.95 13.57 2.73
C ILE A 220 12.43 12.54 3.75
N PRO A 221 11.71 12.92 4.84
CA PRO A 221 11.20 11.94 5.81
C PRO A 221 10.27 10.89 5.19
N ARG A 222 9.47 11.28 4.19
CA ARG A 222 8.57 10.37 3.46
C ARG A 222 9.37 9.46 2.53
N LEU A 223 10.34 10.01 1.79
CA LEU A 223 11.15 9.24 0.85
C LEU A 223 12.10 8.25 1.55
N LEU A 224 12.62 8.60 2.73
CA LEU A 224 13.43 7.69 3.55
C LEU A 224 12.68 6.42 3.99
N ARG A 225 11.35 6.39 3.90
CA ARG A 225 10.57 5.16 4.11
C ARG A 225 10.78 4.11 3.00
N TYR A 226 11.41 4.49 1.89
CA TYR A 226 11.76 3.60 0.78
C TYR A 226 13.22 3.11 0.85
N ILE A 227 13.95 3.38 1.94
CA ILE A 227 15.28 2.80 2.21
C ILE A 227 15.34 1.27 2.01
N PRO A 228 14.30 0.45 2.34
CA PRO A 228 14.33 -0.99 2.07
C PRO A 228 14.51 -1.37 0.59
N PHE A 229 14.25 -0.45 -0.34
CA PHE A 229 14.42 -0.66 -1.78
C PHE A 229 15.75 -0.13 -2.32
N ILE A 230 16.55 0.54 -1.50
CA ILE A 230 17.90 1.03 -1.84
C ILE A 230 18.90 -0.05 -1.44
N GLU A 231 19.95 -0.25 -2.23
CA GLU A 231 20.99 -1.20 -1.89
C GLU A 231 21.65 -0.81 -0.54
N PRO A 232 21.89 -1.77 0.38
CA PRO A 232 22.29 -1.45 1.75
C PRO A 232 23.50 -0.52 1.87
N HIS A 233 24.51 -0.71 1.01
CA HIS A 233 25.70 0.15 1.01
C HIS A 233 25.36 1.60 0.61
N ALA A 234 24.59 1.79 -0.45
CA ALA A 234 24.15 3.10 -0.90
C ALA A 234 23.23 3.77 0.12
N ALA A 235 22.32 3.01 0.75
CA ALA A 235 21.43 3.50 1.79
C ALA A 235 22.20 4.04 3.00
N VAL A 236 23.22 3.31 3.47
CA VAL A 236 24.08 3.76 4.59
C VAL A 236 24.81 5.06 4.23
N LEU A 237 25.39 5.15 3.04
CA LEU A 237 26.09 6.37 2.60
C LEU A 237 25.14 7.57 2.54
N LEU A 238 23.97 7.39 1.94
CA LEU A 238 22.94 8.43 1.86
C LEU A 238 22.50 8.90 3.25
N VAL A 239 22.20 7.98 4.17
CA VAL A 239 21.71 8.34 5.51
C VAL A 239 22.78 9.10 6.29
N ARG A 240 24.05 8.71 6.20
CA ARG A 240 25.15 9.45 6.83
C ARG A 240 25.37 10.82 6.21
N GLU A 241 25.28 10.92 4.88
CA GLU A 241 25.35 12.19 4.16
C GLU A 241 24.25 13.15 4.64
N LEU A 242 23.02 12.67 4.78
CA LEU A 242 21.90 13.48 5.28
C LEU A 242 22.11 13.91 6.72
N LEU A 243 22.54 13.01 7.62
CA LEU A 243 22.84 13.35 9.02
C LEU A 243 23.97 14.39 9.17
N ALA A 244 24.93 14.41 8.24
CA ALA A 244 26.04 15.35 8.27
C ALA A 244 25.70 16.73 7.71
N ASN A 245 24.68 16.83 6.85
CA ASN A 245 24.43 18.03 6.04
C ASN A 245 23.01 18.62 6.21
N ARG A 246 22.23 18.15 7.18
CA ARG A 246 20.86 18.60 7.42
C ARG A 246 20.60 18.79 8.92
N ASP A 247 20.02 19.93 9.27
CA ASP A 247 19.69 20.29 10.66
C ASP A 247 18.19 20.14 10.98
N ASN A 248 17.37 19.86 9.96
CA ASN A 248 15.94 19.72 10.12
C ASN A 248 15.60 18.52 11.01
N SER A 249 14.87 18.76 12.11
CA SER A 249 14.55 17.74 13.11
C SER A 249 13.74 16.56 12.57
N GLU A 250 12.86 16.78 11.60
CA GLU A 250 12.07 15.70 10.99
C GLU A 250 12.94 14.81 10.10
N VAL A 251 13.87 15.43 9.36
CA VAL A 251 14.86 14.71 8.54
C VAL A 251 15.78 13.89 9.43
N ILE A 252 16.35 14.48 10.48
CA ILE A 252 17.21 13.78 11.44
C ILE A 252 16.47 12.60 12.08
N ALA A 253 15.23 12.80 12.54
CA ALA A 253 14.42 11.74 13.11
C ALA A 253 14.19 10.57 12.13
N ALA A 254 13.91 10.88 10.86
CA ALA A 254 13.77 9.88 9.81
C ALA A 254 15.10 9.15 9.50
N CYS A 255 16.23 9.87 9.48
CA CYS A 255 17.55 9.28 9.34
C CYS A 255 17.87 8.32 10.49
N LEU A 256 17.54 8.66 11.74
CA LEU A 256 17.74 7.77 12.90
C LEU A 256 16.92 6.49 12.80
N ILE A 257 15.69 6.55 12.26
CA ILE A 257 14.89 5.36 11.95
C ILE A 257 15.62 4.49 10.90
N ALA A 258 16.18 5.11 9.86
CA ALA A 258 16.95 4.41 8.83
C ALA A 258 18.26 3.81 9.36
N VAL A 259 19.02 4.53 10.20
CA VAL A 259 20.22 4.02 10.89
C VAL A 259 19.89 2.75 11.69
N ARG A 260 18.79 2.77 12.43
CA ARG A 260 18.31 1.62 13.18
C ARG A 260 17.97 0.44 12.28
N TYR A 261 17.27 0.69 11.18
CA TYR A 261 16.88 -0.34 10.20
C TYR A 261 18.10 -0.97 9.50
N LEU A 262 19.08 -0.15 9.15
CA LEU A 262 20.32 -0.56 8.48
C LEU A 262 21.37 -1.14 9.43
N GLU A 263 21.12 -1.09 10.74
CA GLU A 263 22.06 -1.49 11.80
C GLU A 263 23.44 -0.85 11.62
N ASP A 264 23.46 0.45 11.29
CA ASP A 264 24.68 1.17 11.00
C ASP A 264 25.47 1.53 12.27
N HIS A 265 26.25 0.56 12.75
CA HIS A 265 27.10 0.73 13.93
C HIS A 265 28.13 1.86 13.81
N LYS A 266 28.55 2.25 12.60
CA LYS A 266 29.52 3.36 12.45
C LYS A 266 28.87 4.73 12.66
N SER A 267 27.54 4.81 12.65
CA SER A 267 26.81 6.03 13.00
C SER A 267 26.54 6.15 14.51
N LYS A 268 27.00 5.20 15.33
CA LYS A 268 26.70 5.17 16.77
C LYS A 268 27.10 6.45 17.50
N ASP A 269 28.29 7.00 17.24
CA ASP A 269 28.73 8.23 17.90
C ASP A 269 27.82 9.42 17.57
N VAL A 270 27.35 9.51 16.32
CA VAL A 270 26.36 10.52 15.90
C VAL A 270 25.03 10.30 16.61
N VAL A 271 24.58 9.05 16.72
CA VAL A 271 23.35 8.70 17.46
C VAL A 271 23.46 9.09 18.93
N ILE A 272 24.60 8.83 19.58
CA ILE A 272 24.85 9.20 20.98
C ILE A 272 24.80 10.72 21.16
N ASN A 273 25.43 11.49 20.27
CA ASN A 273 25.36 12.95 20.32
C ASN A 273 23.92 13.48 20.17
N LEU A 274 23.09 12.81 19.36
CA LEU A 274 21.68 13.18 19.15
C LEU A 274 20.77 12.84 20.34
N LEU A 275 21.27 12.14 21.36
CA LEU A 275 20.55 12.00 22.63
C LEU A 275 20.38 13.34 23.36
N ASP A 276 21.19 14.35 23.06
CA ASP A 276 21.09 15.70 23.66
C ASP A 276 20.42 16.73 22.74
N HIS A 277 19.80 16.27 21.64
CA HIS A 277 19.15 17.14 20.67
C HIS A 277 17.98 17.93 21.30
N PRO A 278 17.77 19.22 20.96
CA PRO A 278 16.72 20.06 21.57
C PRO A 278 15.30 19.51 21.37
N GLY A 279 15.02 18.96 20.18
CA GLY A 279 13.75 18.32 19.86
C GLY A 279 13.61 16.93 20.48
N TRP A 280 12.61 16.74 21.36
CA TRP A 280 12.36 15.46 22.03
C TRP A 280 12.06 14.30 21.06
N ALA A 281 11.44 14.58 19.91
CA ALA A 281 11.15 13.57 18.90
C ALA A 281 12.44 12.96 18.31
N VAL A 282 13.48 13.78 18.12
CA VAL A 282 14.81 13.32 17.70
C VAL A 282 15.45 12.46 18.79
N ARG A 283 15.41 12.92 20.06
CA ARG A 283 15.94 12.15 21.20
C ARG A 283 15.28 10.77 21.33
N VAL A 284 13.96 10.68 21.13
CA VAL A 284 13.24 9.40 21.07
C VAL A 284 13.81 8.49 19.98
N GLN A 285 14.03 9.00 18.76
CA GLN A 285 14.59 8.18 17.70
C GLN A 285 16.06 7.82 17.94
N ALA A 286 16.82 8.69 18.60
CA ALA A 286 18.20 8.43 18.98
C ALA A 286 18.28 7.29 20.01
N VAL A 287 17.41 7.31 21.02
CA VAL A 287 17.24 6.21 21.98
C VAL A 287 16.85 4.90 21.28
N ASN A 288 15.88 4.94 20.36
CA ASN A 288 15.46 3.74 19.62
C ASN A 288 16.60 3.17 18.76
N ALA A 289 17.37 4.04 18.09
CA ALA A 289 18.51 3.63 17.28
C ALA A 289 19.64 3.07 18.16
N LEU A 290 19.99 3.75 19.26
CA LEU A 290 21.01 3.28 20.19
C LEU A 290 20.61 1.95 20.82
N GLY A 291 19.36 1.76 21.23
CA GLY A 291 18.87 0.49 21.79
C GLY A 291 19.08 -0.69 20.84
N ARG A 292 19.03 -0.49 19.52
CA ARG A 292 19.34 -1.53 18.52
C ARG A 292 20.83 -1.73 18.31
N LEU A 293 21.62 -0.65 18.37
CA LEU A 293 23.07 -0.66 18.11
C LEU A 293 23.93 -0.92 19.36
N ALA A 294 23.30 -0.91 20.54
CA ALA A 294 23.95 -0.87 21.84
C ALA A 294 24.73 -2.16 22.13
N GLY A 295 25.97 -1.97 22.58
CA GLY A 295 26.73 -2.96 23.32
C GLY A 295 26.68 -2.68 24.82
N THR A 296 27.41 -3.47 25.60
CA THR A 296 27.46 -3.34 27.07
C THR A 296 27.94 -1.96 27.55
N GLY A 297 28.81 -1.29 26.78
CA GLY A 297 29.30 0.06 27.09
C GLY A 297 28.29 1.18 26.87
N ASP A 298 27.16 0.91 26.21
CA ASP A 298 26.16 1.92 25.85
C ASP A 298 25.02 2.04 26.89
N VAL A 299 25.03 1.19 27.93
CA VAL A 299 24.00 1.13 28.97
C VAL A 299 23.89 2.44 29.74
N ASP A 300 25.00 3.11 30.01
CA ASP A 300 25.01 4.37 30.76
C ASP A 300 24.35 5.50 29.96
N HIS A 301 24.54 5.52 28.63
CA HIS A 301 23.89 6.49 27.76
C HIS A 301 22.36 6.34 27.80
N LEU A 302 21.85 5.11 27.73
CA LEU A 302 20.42 4.85 27.84
C LEU A 302 19.91 5.14 29.27
N SER A 303 20.66 4.73 30.30
CA SER A 303 20.28 4.96 31.70
C SER A 303 20.11 6.45 32.00
N ARG A 304 20.98 7.31 31.46
CA ARG A 304 20.85 8.77 31.56
C ARG A 304 19.53 9.31 30.99
N MET A 305 19.05 8.72 29.89
CA MET A 305 17.82 9.16 29.23
C MET A 305 16.55 8.79 30.02
N LEU A 306 16.66 7.97 31.08
CA LEU A 306 15.55 7.72 32.01
C LEU A 306 15.13 8.96 32.80
N SER A 307 16.00 9.98 32.90
CA SER A 307 15.70 11.26 33.53
C SER A 307 15.41 12.38 32.54
N ASP A 308 15.12 12.07 31.27
CA ASP A 308 14.76 13.09 30.28
C ASP A 308 13.49 13.84 30.70
N SER A 309 13.45 15.15 30.42
CA SER A 309 12.27 16.00 30.63
C SER A 309 10.98 15.47 29.99
N ASN A 310 11.08 14.80 28.84
CA ASN A 310 9.96 14.31 28.08
C ASN A 310 9.66 12.84 28.41
N TRP A 311 8.40 12.57 28.75
CA TRP A 311 7.94 11.23 29.13
C TRP A 311 8.21 10.16 28.06
N TRP A 312 8.02 10.47 26.76
CA TRP A 312 8.25 9.51 25.69
C TRP A 312 9.71 9.09 25.57
N VAL A 313 10.64 10.00 25.84
CA VAL A 313 12.07 9.69 25.83
C VAL A 313 12.41 8.74 26.98
N ARG A 314 11.92 9.04 28.20
CA ARG A 314 12.09 8.17 29.37
C ARG A 314 11.55 6.76 29.13
N TYR A 315 10.31 6.68 28.63
CA TYR A 315 9.64 5.41 28.35
C TYR A 315 10.42 4.58 27.31
N ARG A 316 10.85 5.21 26.21
CA ARG A 316 11.62 4.53 25.17
C ARG A 316 12.99 4.10 25.65
N SER A 317 13.61 4.84 26.57
CA SER A 317 14.89 4.43 27.13
C SER A 317 14.76 3.23 28.06
N ALA A 318 13.71 3.20 28.88
CA ALA A 318 13.39 2.04 29.70
C ALA A 318 13.11 0.80 28.82
N GLN A 319 12.32 0.95 27.75
CA GLN A 319 12.08 -0.15 26.80
C GLN A 319 13.36 -0.61 26.10
N ALA A 320 14.21 0.33 25.68
CA ALA A 320 15.50 0.00 25.07
C ALA A 320 16.34 -0.83 26.04
N LEU A 321 16.51 -0.40 27.29
CA LEU A 321 17.28 -1.11 28.32
C LEU A 321 16.72 -2.51 28.60
N VAL A 322 15.41 -2.66 28.75
CA VAL A 322 14.76 -3.95 28.99
C VAL A 322 14.91 -4.89 27.80
N GLY A 323 14.85 -4.37 26.57
CA GLY A 323 15.00 -5.14 25.34
C GLY A 323 16.45 -5.51 24.97
N LEU A 324 17.46 -5.06 25.72
CA LEU A 324 18.85 -5.41 25.44
C LEU A 324 19.11 -6.89 25.77
N PRO A 325 19.74 -7.67 24.87
CA PRO A 325 19.89 -9.12 25.04
C PRO A 325 20.82 -9.54 26.20
N PHE A 326 21.59 -8.60 26.76
CA PHE A 326 22.53 -8.83 27.86
C PHE A 326 22.08 -8.22 29.20
N MET A 327 20.85 -7.72 29.26
CA MET A 327 20.22 -7.19 30.47
C MET A 327 19.39 -8.29 31.14
N ASP A 328 19.68 -8.57 32.40
CA ASP A 328 18.93 -9.49 33.24
C ASP A 328 18.08 -8.69 34.26
N PRO A 329 17.04 -9.31 34.87
CA PRO A 329 16.18 -8.62 35.83
C PRO A 329 16.96 -7.96 36.98
N LYS A 330 18.07 -8.55 37.43
CA LYS A 330 18.88 -7.98 38.51
C LYS A 330 19.60 -6.72 38.07
N LYS A 331 20.17 -6.68 36.86
CA LYS A 331 20.79 -5.48 36.30
C LYS A 331 19.76 -4.36 36.09
N LEU A 332 18.56 -4.70 35.61
CA LEU A 332 17.48 -3.73 35.42
C LEU A 332 17.01 -3.14 36.76
N GLU A 333 16.88 -3.97 37.78
CA GLU A 333 16.59 -3.54 39.16
C GLU A 333 17.70 -2.64 39.72
N ASN A 334 18.97 -3.00 39.53
CA ASN A 334 20.09 -2.15 39.95
C ASN A 334 20.07 -0.78 39.24
N ILE A 335 19.77 -0.73 37.93
CA ILE A 335 19.65 0.54 37.19
C ILE A 335 18.52 1.37 37.78
N LYS A 336 17.36 0.76 38.04
CA LYS A 336 16.19 1.42 38.64
C LYS A 336 16.54 1.98 40.03
N GLU A 337 17.07 1.17 40.93
CA GLU A 337 17.44 1.59 42.28
C GLU A 337 18.53 2.67 42.29
N GLY A 338 19.43 2.65 41.30
CA GLY A 338 20.47 3.65 41.12
C GLY A 338 19.99 5.01 40.60
N GLN A 339 18.75 5.12 40.08
CA GLN A 339 18.23 6.40 39.61
C GLN A 339 17.90 7.32 40.78
N SER A 340 18.38 8.57 40.75
CA SER A 340 18.01 9.60 41.73
C SER A 340 16.65 10.23 41.44
N ASP A 341 16.31 10.40 40.16
CA ASP A 341 15.02 10.93 39.71
C ASP A 341 13.88 9.93 39.96
N ARG A 342 12.82 10.41 40.62
CA ARG A 342 11.61 9.61 40.84
C ARG A 342 10.97 9.18 39.52
N TYR A 343 10.90 10.06 38.52
CA TYR A 343 10.26 9.73 37.25
C TYR A 343 11.02 8.63 36.49
N ALA A 344 12.35 8.60 36.64
CA ALA A 344 13.21 7.55 36.10
C ALA A 344 12.98 6.20 36.81
N ARG A 345 12.77 6.19 38.13
CA ARG A 345 12.40 4.97 38.87
C ARG A 345 11.02 4.46 38.48
N ASP A 346 10.04 5.37 38.43
CA ASP A 346 8.64 5.05 38.14
C ASP A 346 8.50 4.47 36.73
N ILE A 347 9.18 5.05 35.72
CA ILE A 347 9.11 4.55 34.34
C ILE A 347 9.81 3.20 34.16
N MET A 348 10.94 2.98 34.83
CA MET A 348 11.62 1.68 34.82
C MET A 348 10.74 0.62 35.46
N ALA A 349 10.13 0.91 36.62
CA ALA A 349 9.20 0.00 37.27
C ALA A 349 8.01 -0.33 36.36
N GLN A 350 7.45 0.69 35.70
CA GLN A 350 6.36 0.51 34.74
C GLN A 350 6.76 -0.43 33.59
N VAL A 351 7.87 -0.15 32.90
CA VAL A 351 8.27 -0.94 31.73
C VAL A 351 8.73 -2.35 32.11
N ILE A 352 9.43 -2.51 33.25
CA ILE A 352 9.76 -3.85 33.78
C ILE A 352 8.48 -4.64 34.05
N GLY A 353 7.42 -4.00 34.57
CA GLY A 353 6.12 -4.66 34.79
C GLY A 353 5.35 -4.95 33.50
N GLU A 354 5.48 -4.11 32.47
CA GLU A 354 4.87 -4.33 31.14
C GLU A 354 5.54 -5.50 30.40
N GLU A 355 6.87 -5.57 30.43
CA GLU A 355 7.68 -6.59 29.76
C GLU A 355 7.94 -7.83 30.67
N GLY A 356 7.52 -7.78 31.94
CA GLY A 356 7.79 -8.80 32.97
C GLY A 356 6.64 -9.01 34.00
N ILE A 357 6.07 -10.23 33.96
CA ILE A 357 5.12 -10.89 34.89
C ILE A 357 3.61 -10.54 34.72
N GLY A 358 3.13 -10.51 33.48
CA GLY A 358 1.79 -11.00 33.16
C GLY A 358 1.89 -12.46 32.72
N ASP A 359 1.27 -13.38 33.47
CA ASP A 359 1.04 -14.81 33.17
C ASP A 359 1.49 -15.34 31.78
N SER A 360 2.41 -16.31 31.78
CA SER A 360 2.58 -17.33 30.73
C SER A 360 3.14 -18.56 31.44
N ARG A 361 2.44 -19.66 31.75
CA ARG A 361 1.42 -20.45 31.04
C ARG A 361 1.78 -20.78 29.60
#